data_AF-A0A949QE47-F1
#
_entry.id   AF-A0A949QE47-F1
#
_cell.length_a   1.000
_cell.length_b   1.000
_cell.length_c   1.000
_cell.angle_alpha   90.00
_cell.angle_beta   90.00
_cell.angle_gamma   90.00
#
_symmetry.space_group_name_H-M   'P 1'
#
loop_
_entity.id
_entity.type
_entity.pdbx_description
1 polymer ?
#
loop_
_entity_poly.entity_id
_entity_poly.type
_entity_poly.pdbx_seq_one_letter_code
_entity_poly.pdbx_strand_id
1 'polypeptide(L)'
;MPAAKITAEIIESISDALVAGHYREVACKLAGIDRKTLLNWLKRGERERSGLYRDLYLAVDKAEAKAEVFHLKNIETASVKNWFASAWFLERKHPERWGKREAPPVDDRERDEVVVIG
;
A
#
# COMPACT_ATOMS: atom_id res chain seq x y z
N MET A 1 -20.29 22.92 4.17
CA MET A 1 -20.87 22.01 5.18
C MET A 1 -20.50 22.53 6.56
N PRO A 2 -21.37 22.46 7.58
CA PRO A 2 -20.98 22.77 8.96
C PRO A 2 -19.79 21.90 9.37
N ALA A 3 -18.96 22.41 10.30
CA ALA A 3 -17.81 21.65 10.78
C ALA A 3 -18.29 20.33 11.40
N ALA A 4 -17.91 19.21 10.78
CA ALA A 4 -18.20 17.89 11.31
C ALA A 4 -17.59 17.75 12.71
N LYS A 5 -18.33 17.12 13.62
CA LYS A 5 -17.82 16.73 14.93
C LYS A 5 -17.42 15.27 14.87
N ILE A 6 -16.31 14.92 15.51
CA ILE A 6 -15.90 13.51 15.61
C ILE A 6 -16.91 12.74 16.46
N THR A 7 -17.29 11.56 15.98
CA THR A 7 -18.17 10.61 16.69
C THR A 7 -17.66 9.19 16.49
N ALA A 8 -18.14 8.24 17.27
CA ALA A 8 -17.76 6.84 17.13
C ALA A 8 -18.16 6.26 15.76
N GLU A 9 -19.31 6.67 15.23
CA GLU A 9 -19.83 6.21 13.93
C GLU A 9 -18.94 6.67 12.77
N ILE A 10 -18.40 7.90 12.86
CA ILE A 10 -17.43 8.38 11.85
C ILE A 10 -16.14 7.57 11.92
N ILE A 11 -15.66 7.24 13.13
CA ILE A 11 -14.45 6.43 13.31
C ILE A 11 -14.65 5.03 12.73
N GLU A 12 -15.79 4.40 13.00
CA GLU A 12 -16.16 3.09 12.47
C GLU A 12 -16.24 3.12 10.94
N SER A 13 -16.98 4.07 10.37
CA SER A 13 -17.10 4.22 8.92
C SER A 13 -15.75 4.39 8.21
N ILE A 14 -14.84 5.20 8.78
CA ILE A 14 -13.50 5.37 8.24
C ILE A 14 -12.71 4.07 8.35
N SER A 15 -12.74 3.43 9.51
CA SER A 15 -11.95 2.22 9.79
C SER A 15 -12.37 1.07 8.89
N ASP A 16 -13.67 0.86 8.70
CA ASP A 16 -14.22 -0.20 7.86
C ASP A 16 -13.81 -0.02 6.40
N ALA A 17 -13.91 1.22 5.89
CA ALA A 17 -13.48 1.53 4.53
C ALA A 17 -11.98 1.24 4.33
N LEU A 18 -11.15 1.61 5.31
CA LEU A 18 -9.70 1.38 5.24
C LEU A 18 -9.35 -0.12 5.35
N VAL A 19 -10.02 -0.88 6.22
CA VAL A 19 -9.85 -2.35 6.30
C VAL A 19 -10.19 -3.02 4.98
N ALA A 20 -11.19 -2.51 4.25
CA ALA A 20 -11.53 -2.98 2.90
C ALA A 20 -10.51 -2.59 1.81
N GLY A 21 -9.43 -1.89 2.16
CA GLY A 21 -8.37 -1.48 1.25
C GLY A 21 -8.67 -0.19 0.48
N HIS A 22 -9.69 0.57 0.87
CA HIS A 22 -9.94 1.87 0.25
C HIS A 22 -8.91 2.92 0.67
N TYR A 23 -8.70 3.92 -0.18
CA TYR A 23 -7.91 5.09 0.18
C TYR A 23 -8.63 5.96 1.21
N ARG A 24 -7.87 6.68 2.04
CA ARG A 24 -8.40 7.63 3.03
C ARG A 24 -9.39 8.64 2.45
N GLU A 25 -9.22 9.05 1.19
CA GLU A 25 -10.17 9.97 0.54
C GLU A 25 -11.55 9.35 0.34
N VAL A 26 -11.62 8.07 -0.03
CA VAL A 26 -12.88 7.34 -0.17
C VAL A 26 -13.51 7.13 1.21
N ALA A 27 -12.70 6.76 2.21
CA ALA A 27 -13.15 6.64 3.59
C ALA A 27 -13.75 7.95 4.12
N CYS A 28 -13.13 9.11 3.81
CA CYS A 28 -13.69 10.43 4.15
C CYS A 28 -15.04 10.69 3.48
N LYS A 29 -15.18 10.38 2.18
CA LYS A 29 -16.44 10.54 1.44
C LYS A 29 -17.56 9.69 2.03
N LEU A 30 -17.26 8.43 2.37
CA LEU A 30 -18.21 7.52 3.01
C LEU A 30 -18.64 8.01 4.39
N ALA A 31 -17.70 8.55 5.17
CA ALA A 31 -17.97 9.09 6.49
C ALA A 31 -18.53 10.54 6.50
N GLY A 32 -18.74 11.14 5.32
CA GLY A 32 -19.31 12.48 5.20
C GLY A 32 -18.40 13.62 5.68
N ILE A 33 -17.07 13.43 5.67
CA ILE A 33 -16.10 14.45 6.09
C ILE A 33 -15.14 14.84 4.96
N ASP A 34 -14.57 16.04 5.05
CA ASP A 34 -13.49 16.45 4.16
C ASP A 34 -12.14 15.81 4.56
N ARG A 35 -11.27 15.58 3.58
CA ARG A 35 -9.93 15.02 3.82
C ARG A 35 -9.10 15.87 4.78
N LYS A 36 -9.20 17.20 4.71
CA LYS A 36 -8.50 18.11 5.62
C LYS A 36 -8.96 17.91 7.07
N THR A 37 -10.25 17.63 7.28
CA THR A 37 -10.81 17.32 8.60
C THR A 37 -10.17 16.06 9.17
N LEU A 38 -10.11 14.97 8.40
CA LEU A 38 -9.45 13.73 8.83
C LEU A 38 -7.98 13.96 9.19
N LEU A 39 -7.23 14.66 8.34
CA LEU A 39 -5.80 14.91 8.59
C LEU A 39 -5.58 15.73 9.88
N ASN A 40 -6.41 16.75 10.12
CA ASN A 40 -6.35 17.53 11.35
C ASN A 40 -6.66 16.68 12.58
N TRP A 41 -7.66 15.79 12.49
CA TRP A 41 -8.03 14.88 13.57
C TRP A 41 -6.94 13.85 13.86
N LEU A 42 -6.32 13.27 12.84
CA LEU A 42 -5.20 12.33 12.99
C LEU A 42 -3.99 13.01 13.64
N LYS A 43 -3.61 14.20 13.17
CA LYS A 43 -2.51 14.99 13.75
C LYS A 43 -2.75 15.32 15.23
N ARG A 44 -4.01 15.54 15.61
CA ARG A 44 -4.41 15.75 16.99
C ARG A 44 -4.35 14.46 17.80
N GLY A 45 -4.95 13.38 17.29
CA GLY A 45 -5.03 12.07 17.92
C GLY A 45 -3.68 11.39 18.16
N GLU A 46 -2.69 11.68 17.31
CA GLU A 46 -1.30 11.24 17.50
C GLU A 46 -0.72 11.76 18.83
N ARG A 47 -1.11 12.96 19.26
CA ARG A 47 -0.58 13.66 20.45
C ARG A 47 -1.40 13.42 21.71
N GLU A 48 -2.67 13.06 21.55
CA GLU A 48 -3.57 12.79 22.68
C GLU A 48 -3.30 11.40 23.27
N ARG A 49 -3.50 11.25 24.58
CA ARG A 49 -3.33 9.96 25.28
C ARG A 49 -4.60 9.12 25.31
N SER A 50 -5.76 9.75 25.16
CA SER A 50 -7.08 9.11 25.20
C SER A 50 -8.13 10.01 24.53
N GLY A 51 -9.33 9.46 24.27
CA GLY A 51 -10.46 10.16 23.68
C GLY A 51 -10.60 9.92 22.18
N LEU A 52 -11.71 10.39 21.60
CA LEU A 52 -12.12 10.03 20.24
C LEU A 52 -11.07 10.32 19.16
N TYR A 53 -10.28 11.39 19.28
CA TYR A 53 -9.22 11.64 18.30
C TYR A 53 -8.10 10.62 18.40
N ARG A 54 -7.70 10.22 19.61
CA ARG A 54 -6.74 9.14 19.83
C ARG A 54 -7.29 7.81 19.31
N ASP A 55 -8.56 7.53 19.57
CA ASP A 55 -9.23 6.31 19.11
C ASP A 55 -9.25 6.25 17.57
N LEU A 56 -9.58 7.36 16.91
CA LEU A 56 -9.49 7.46 15.44
C LEU A 56 -8.08 7.19 14.93
N TYR A 57 -7.06 7.79 15.54
CA TYR A 57 -5.67 7.61 15.13
C TYR A 57 -5.26 6.13 15.19
N LEU A 58 -5.54 5.47 16.32
CA LEU A 58 -5.24 4.05 16.50
C LEU A 58 -6.07 3.16 15.58
N ALA A 59 -7.33 3.52 15.34
CA ALA A 59 -8.22 2.75 14.46
C ALA A 59 -7.77 2.81 13.01
N VAL A 60 -7.35 3.98 12.52
CA VAL A 60 -6.80 4.17 11.16
C VAL A 60 -5.49 3.38 10.99
N ASP A 61 -4.55 3.50 11.92
CA ASP A 61 -3.27 2.77 11.87
C ASP A 61 -3.51 1.25 11.83
N LYS A 62 -4.38 0.75 12.71
CA LYS A 62 -4.77 -0.67 12.75
C LYS A 62 -5.51 -1.10 11.48
N ALA A 63 -6.37 -0.26 10.91
CA ALA A 63 -7.14 -0.59 9.72
C ALA A 63 -6.23 -0.75 8.49
N GLU A 64 -5.26 0.15 8.34
CA GLU A 64 -4.29 0.09 7.23
C GLU A 64 -3.38 -1.15 7.36
N ALA A 65 -2.90 -1.46 8.57
CA ALA A 65 -2.15 -2.69 8.81
C ALA A 65 -2.97 -3.95 8.49
N LYS A 66 -4.27 -3.97 8.82
CA LYS A 66 -5.16 -5.08 8.48
C LYS A 66 -5.35 -5.22 6.97
N ALA A 67 -5.51 -4.12 6.25
CA ALA A 67 -5.65 -4.14 4.79
C ALA A 67 -4.38 -4.69 4.13
N GLU A 68 -3.20 -4.30 4.61
CA GLU A 68 -1.93 -4.84 4.12
C GLU A 68 -1.84 -6.35 4.35
N VAL A 69 -2.12 -6.83 5.57
CA VAL A 69 -2.13 -8.26 5.89
C VAL A 69 -3.12 -9.04 5.01
N PHE A 70 -4.31 -8.48 4.77
CA PHE A 70 -5.31 -9.07 3.89
C PHE A 70 -4.78 -9.27 2.46
N HIS A 71 -4.17 -8.23 1.88
CA HIS A 71 -3.61 -8.33 0.53
C HIS A 71 -2.39 -9.25 0.45
N LEU A 72 -1.53 -9.26 1.47
CA LEU A 72 -0.44 -10.23 1.57
C LEU A 72 -0.98 -11.66 1.60
N LYS A 73 -2.07 -11.92 2.32
CA LYS A 73 -2.70 -13.25 2.36
C LYS A 73 -3.27 -13.65 1.01
N ASN A 74 -3.82 -12.71 0.26
CA ASN A 74 -4.30 -12.96 -1.11
C ASN A 74 -3.15 -13.34 -2.05
N ILE A 75 -2.00 -12.67 -1.93
CA ILE A 75 -0.79 -13.02 -2.70
C ILE A 75 -0.28 -14.42 -2.32
N GLU A 76 -0.17 -14.71 -1.01
CA GLU A 76 0.20 -16.05 -0.52
C GLU A 76 -0.75 -17.12 -1.06
N THR A 77 -2.05 -16.88 -1.01
CA THR A 77 -3.07 -17.81 -1.51
C THR A 77 -2.95 -18.03 -3.03
N ALA A 78 -2.75 -16.96 -3.80
CA ALA A 78 -2.55 -17.05 -5.24
C ALA A 78 -1.26 -17.79 -5.59
N SER A 79 -0.21 -17.64 -4.78
CA SER A 79 1.09 -18.28 -5.01
C SER A 79 1.07 -19.80 -4.95
N VAL A 80 0.09 -20.40 -4.27
CA VAL A 80 -0.08 -21.87 -4.22
C VAL A 80 -0.32 -22.44 -5.62
N LYS A 81 -1.00 -21.69 -6.50
CA LYS A 81 -1.37 -22.13 -7.86
C LYS A 81 -0.57 -21.42 -8.94
N ASN A 82 -0.06 -20.23 -8.66
CA ASN A 82 0.61 -19.39 -9.64
C ASN A 82 1.95 -18.89 -9.11
N TRP A 83 3.04 -19.47 -9.60
CA TRP A 83 4.39 -19.10 -9.22
C TRP A 83 4.70 -17.61 -9.51
N PHE A 84 4.05 -16.98 -10.49
CA PHE A 84 4.23 -15.55 -10.80
C PHE A 84 3.89 -14.66 -9.58
N ALA A 85 2.95 -15.07 -8.71
CA ALA A 85 2.64 -14.34 -7.49
C ALA A 85 3.80 -14.37 -6.48
N SER A 86 4.47 -15.53 -6.33
CA SER A 86 5.70 -15.64 -5.53
C SER A 86 6.84 -14.82 -6.12
N ALA A 87 7.05 -14.92 -7.43
CA ALA A 87 8.11 -14.17 -8.12
C ALA A 87 7.90 -12.66 -7.97
N TRP A 88 6.70 -12.16 -8.25
CA TRP A 88 6.34 -10.75 -8.08
C TRP A 88 6.55 -10.26 -6.64
N PHE A 89 6.17 -11.08 -5.65
CA PHE A 89 6.38 -10.74 -4.24
C PHE A 89 7.86 -10.65 -3.87
N LEU A 90 8.66 -11.64 -4.28
CA LEU A 90 10.10 -11.69 -3.98
C LEU A 90 10.87 -10.56 -4.69
N GLU A 91 10.53 -10.25 -5.94
CA GLU A 91 11.10 -9.12 -6.69
C GLU A 91 10.92 -7.79 -5.95
N ARG A 92 9.76 -7.58 -5.30
CA ARG A 92 9.45 -6.34 -4.59
C ARG A 92 9.99 -6.31 -3.16
N LYS A 93 9.99 -7.44 -2.46
CA LYS A 93 10.47 -7.53 -1.08
C LYS A 93 12.00 -7.55 -0.98
N HIS A 94 12.65 -8.13 -1.98
CA HIS A 94 14.10 -8.38 -2.01
C HIS A 94 14.67 -8.05 -3.40
N PRO A 95 14.54 -6.78 -3.86
CA PRO A 95 14.94 -6.38 -5.22
C PRO A 95 16.42 -6.63 -5.51
N GLU A 96 17.29 -6.61 -4.50
CA GLU A 96 18.73 -6.88 -4.64
C GLU A 96 19.04 -8.34 -5.00
N ARG A 97 18.17 -9.29 -4.60
CA ARG A 97 18.34 -10.73 -4.84
C ARG A 97 17.54 -11.22 -6.04
N TRP A 98 16.33 -10.68 -6.21
CA TRP A 98 15.34 -11.19 -7.16
C TRP A 98 14.96 -10.19 -8.23
N GLY A 99 15.36 -8.92 -8.13
CA GLY A 99 15.07 -7.90 -9.12
C GLY A 99 15.68 -8.25 -10.49
N LYS A 100 14.99 -7.80 -11.55
CA LYS A 100 15.49 -7.95 -12.92
C LYS A 100 16.86 -7.30 -13.04
N ARG A 101 17.86 -8.09 -13.43
CA ARG A 101 19.18 -7.58 -13.80
C ARG A 101 19.08 -7.10 -15.25
N GLU A 102 19.34 -5.82 -15.47
CA GLU A 102 19.60 -5.34 -16.82
C GLU A 102 20.90 -5.98 -17.30
N ALA A 103 20.87 -6.64 -18.45
CA ALA A 103 22.10 -7.05 -19.09
C ALA A 103 22.85 -5.75 -19.48
N PRO A 104 24.16 -5.64 -19.23
CA PRO A 104 24.93 -4.55 -19.81
C PRO A 104 24.71 -4.56 -21.34
N PRO A 105 24.68 -3.39 -21.99
CA PRO A 105 24.51 -3.31 -23.43
C PRO A 105 25.53 -4.22 -24.09
N VAL A 106 25.05 -5.09 -24.99
CA VAL A 106 25.92 -5.97 -25.78
C VAL A 106 26.85 -5.08 -26.60
N ASP A 107 28.15 -5.25 -26.43
CA ASP A 107 29.13 -4.54 -27.25
C ASP A 107 29.12 -5.18 -28.66
N ASP A 108 28.42 -4.55 -29.60
CA ASP A 108 28.26 -5.05 -30.97
C ASP A 108 29.55 -4.92 -31.83
N ARG A 109 30.70 -4.54 -31.23
CA ARG A 109 31.95 -4.25 -31.97
C ARG A 109 32.76 -5.47 -32.44
N GLU A 110 32.35 -6.71 -32.15
CA GLU A 110 33.09 -7.92 -32.58
C GLU A 110 32.38 -8.73 -33.69
N ARG A 111 31.41 -8.16 -34.41
CA ARG A 111 30.70 -8.89 -35.48
C ARG A 111 31.25 -8.70 -36.90
N ASP A 112 32.42 -8.05 -37.04
CA ASP A 112 33.08 -7.81 -38.32
C ASP A 112 34.47 -8.45 -38.36
N GLU A 113 34.55 -9.78 -38.35
CA GLU A 113 35.72 -10.50 -38.89
C GLU A 113 35.35 -11.95 -39.21
N VAL A 114 34.49 -12.15 -40.21
CA VAL A 114 34.45 -13.42 -40.95
C VAL A 114 35.41 -13.27 -42.12
N VAL A 115 36.69 -13.58 -41.88
CA VAL A 115 37.65 -13.76 -42.98
C VAL A 115 37.22 -15.01 -43.74
N VAL A 116 36.64 -14.81 -44.92
CA VAL A 116 36.44 -15.87 -45.91
C VAL A 116 37.81 -16.28 -46.41
N ILE A 117 38.32 -17.41 -45.92
CA ILE A 117 39.54 -18.03 -46.45
C ILE A 117 39.11 -18.80 -47.71
N GLY A 118 39.65 -18.38 -48.85
CA GLY A 118 39.48 -19.03 -50.16
C GLY A 118 40.29 -20.31 -50.31
#